data_AF-A0AAU5RI70-F1
#
_entry.id   AF-A0AAU5RI70-F1
#
_cell.length_a   1.000
_cell.length_b   1.000
_cell.length_c   1.000
_cell.angle_alpha   90.00
_cell.angle_beta   90.00
_cell.angle_gamma   90.00
#
_symmetry.space_group_name_H-M   'P 1'
#
loop_
_entity.id
_entity.type
_entity.pdbx_description
1 polymer ?
#
loop_
_entity_poly.entity_id
_entity_poly.type
_entity_poly.pdbx_seq_one_letter_code
_entity_poly.pdbx_strand_id
1 'polypeptide(L)'
;MIEIPSDLHKSLVPLAFLLGDWAGAGVHDFPGSEKCNFGQEVSFSHDGRDFLEYHSRSWVLDGEGRKVRPLETESGYWRIDTDRKVEVTMVRDDGVVEVWYGELADKKPQVDLATDAVARTAASGPYTGGKRLYGYVNSDLMWVGEKQTPDVELRPYMSAHLKKVVTPEDVERWAKALPEDMPDDGIAFFK
;
A
#
# COMPACT_ATOMS: atom_id res chain seq x y z
N MET A 1 -11.36 -2.74 12.40
CA MET A 1 -12.11 -3.93 11.90
C MET A 1 -12.06 -3.87 10.38
N ILE A 2 -11.82 -4.99 9.69
CA ILE A 2 -11.82 -5.01 8.22
C ILE A 2 -13.27 -4.99 7.75
N GLU A 3 -13.64 -3.97 6.96
CA GLU A 3 -14.96 -3.88 6.31
C GLU A 3 -14.87 -4.54 4.93
N ILE A 4 -15.85 -5.37 4.59
CA ILE A 4 -15.94 -6.05 3.29
C ILE A 4 -17.10 -5.41 2.51
N PRO A 5 -16.82 -4.65 1.44
CA PRO A 5 -17.86 -4.08 0.60
C PRO A 5 -18.77 -5.18 0.02
N SER A 6 -20.08 -4.93 -0.03
CA SER A 6 -21.06 -5.92 -0.51
C SER A 6 -20.96 -6.19 -2.01
N ASP A 7 -20.40 -5.23 -2.76
CA ASP A 7 -20.13 -5.27 -4.19
C ASP A 7 -18.69 -5.74 -4.53
N LEU A 8 -17.88 -6.09 -3.52
CA LEU A 8 -16.56 -6.68 -3.74
C LEU A 8 -16.68 -8.06 -4.40
N HIS A 9 -15.91 -8.29 -5.47
CA HIS A 9 -15.84 -9.60 -6.10
C HIS A 9 -15.37 -10.66 -5.09
N LYS A 10 -16.05 -11.82 -5.05
CA LYS A 10 -15.81 -12.86 -4.03
C LYS A 10 -14.37 -13.36 -3.98
N SER A 11 -13.66 -13.41 -5.10
CA SER A 11 -12.24 -13.80 -5.14
C SER A 11 -11.35 -12.83 -4.38
N LEU A 12 -11.73 -11.56 -4.24
CA LEU A 12 -10.92 -10.51 -3.64
C LEU A 12 -11.14 -10.36 -2.13
N VAL A 13 -12.13 -11.05 -1.55
CA VAL A 13 -12.40 -11.02 -0.10
C VAL A 13 -11.14 -11.27 0.76
N PRO A 14 -10.21 -12.19 0.41
CA PRO A 14 -8.98 -12.38 1.16
C PRO A 14 -8.04 -11.16 1.17
N LEU A 15 -8.15 -10.27 0.19
CA LEU A 15 -7.39 -9.02 0.07
C LEU A 15 -8.15 -7.79 0.61
N ALA A 16 -9.34 -7.95 1.19
CA ALA A 16 -10.16 -6.83 1.66
C ALA A 16 -9.46 -5.92 2.68
N PHE A 17 -8.43 -6.43 3.39
CA PHE A 17 -7.64 -5.63 4.31
C PHE A 17 -6.79 -4.55 3.64
N LEU A 18 -6.53 -4.65 2.33
CA LEU A 18 -5.79 -3.64 1.56
C LEU A 18 -6.69 -2.48 1.12
N LEU A 19 -8.00 -2.72 0.95
CA LEU A 19 -8.94 -1.75 0.37
C LEU A 19 -8.91 -0.39 1.07
N GLY A 20 -9.20 0.68 0.33
CA GLY A 20 -9.32 2.05 0.81
C GLY A 20 -8.05 2.88 0.64
N ASP A 21 -8.11 4.10 1.18
CA ASP A 21 -7.01 5.05 1.15
C ASP A 21 -6.16 4.96 2.42
N TRP A 22 -4.84 5.04 2.22
CA TRP A 22 -3.83 4.95 3.26
C TRP A 22 -2.85 6.10 3.11
N ALA A 23 -2.46 6.68 4.24
CA ALA A 23 -1.45 7.73 4.28
C ALA A 23 -0.51 7.55 5.46
N GLY A 24 0.76 7.87 5.28
CA GLY A 24 1.75 7.75 6.33
C GLY A 24 3.15 8.12 5.89
N ALA A 25 4.14 7.55 6.57
CA ALA A 25 5.53 7.89 6.34
C ALA A 25 6.44 6.65 6.43
N GLY A 26 7.63 6.80 5.87
CA GLY A 26 8.60 5.74 5.78
C GLY A 26 10.03 6.24 5.64
N VAL A 27 10.96 5.30 5.48
CA VAL A 27 12.39 5.55 5.29
C VAL A 27 12.84 4.98 3.96
N HIS A 28 13.55 5.80 3.18
CA HIS A 28 14.23 5.39 1.95
C HIS A 28 15.74 5.37 2.18
N ASP A 29 16.39 4.26 1.85
CA ASP A 29 17.84 4.07 1.98
C ASP A 29 18.35 3.08 0.92
N PHE A 30 18.99 3.59 -0.13
CA PHE A 30 19.55 2.76 -1.20
C PHE A 30 20.93 3.27 -1.64
N PRO A 31 21.91 2.39 -1.92
CA PRO A 31 23.23 2.81 -2.39
C PRO A 31 23.16 3.73 -3.62
N GLY A 32 23.90 4.83 -3.58
CA GLY A 32 23.91 5.85 -4.64
C GLY A 32 22.76 6.85 -4.60
N SER A 33 21.84 6.73 -3.65
CA SER A 33 20.74 7.68 -3.43
C SER A 33 20.88 8.39 -2.09
N GLU A 34 20.28 9.56 -1.95
CA GLU A 34 20.18 10.25 -0.67
C GLU A 34 19.22 9.50 0.26
N LYS A 35 19.67 9.21 1.48
CA LYS A 35 18.81 8.67 2.54
C LYS A 35 17.82 9.74 2.98
N CYS A 36 16.53 9.42 3.01
CA CYS A 36 15.52 10.37 3.44
C CYS A 36 14.33 9.70 4.12
N ASN A 37 13.60 10.48 4.91
CA ASN A 37 12.22 10.15 5.26
C ASN A 37 11.31 10.54 4.10
N PHE A 38 10.24 9.77 3.90
CA PHE A 38 9.25 10.07 2.87
C PHE A 38 7.83 9.99 3.44
N GLY A 39 6.93 10.79 2.88
CA GLY A 39 5.49 10.64 3.04
C GLY A 39 4.93 9.84 1.88
N GLN A 40 3.82 9.14 2.11
CA GLN A 40 3.19 8.31 1.10
C GLN A 40 1.68 8.33 1.22
N GLU A 41 1.03 8.30 0.07
CA GLU A 41 -0.38 7.94 -0.10
C GLU A 41 -0.47 6.66 -0.94
N VAL A 42 -1.38 5.77 -0.57
CA VAL A 42 -1.71 4.55 -1.30
C VAL A 42 -3.22 4.41 -1.36
N SER A 43 -3.75 4.08 -2.53
CA SER A 43 -5.15 3.71 -2.70
C SER A 43 -5.25 2.30 -3.26
N PHE A 44 -6.15 1.51 -2.67
CA PHE A 44 -6.62 0.24 -3.22
C PHE A 44 -8.13 0.31 -3.42
N SER A 45 -8.59 0.26 -4.66
CA SER A 45 -10.00 0.34 -5.03
C SER A 45 -10.45 -0.87 -5.84
N HIS A 46 -11.75 -0.99 -6.09
CA HIS A 46 -12.31 -1.98 -7.01
C HIS A 46 -13.53 -1.42 -7.72
N ASP A 47 -13.92 -2.05 -8.82
CA ASP A 47 -15.15 -1.73 -9.57
C ASP A 47 -16.12 -2.93 -9.65
N GLY A 48 -15.91 -3.93 -8.79
CA GLY A 48 -16.72 -5.15 -8.70
C GLY A 48 -16.23 -6.31 -9.57
N ARG A 49 -15.19 -6.09 -10.39
CA ARG A 49 -14.47 -7.15 -11.09
C ARG A 49 -13.41 -7.80 -10.19
N ASP A 50 -12.77 -8.84 -10.71
CA ASP A 50 -11.84 -9.72 -9.98
C ASP A 50 -10.40 -9.18 -9.89
N PHE A 51 -10.25 -7.87 -9.70
CA PHE A 51 -8.98 -7.22 -9.39
C PHE A 51 -9.15 -6.05 -8.42
N LEU A 52 -8.07 -5.69 -7.73
CA LEU A 52 -7.93 -4.39 -7.06
C LEU A 52 -7.15 -3.45 -7.97
N GLU A 53 -7.62 -2.22 -8.13
CA GLU A 53 -6.82 -1.13 -8.68
C GLU A 53 -5.93 -0.57 -7.57
N TYR A 54 -4.68 -0.30 -7.91
CA TYR A 54 -3.64 0.16 -6.98
C TYR A 54 -3.00 1.43 -7.52
N HIS A 55 -2.83 2.43 -6.66
CA HIS A 55 -2.08 3.63 -6.97
C HIS A 55 -1.32 4.12 -5.74
N SER A 56 -0.04 4.44 -5.88
CA SER A 56 0.78 5.00 -4.82
C SER A 56 1.57 6.22 -5.29
N ARG A 57 1.68 7.21 -4.40
CA ARG A 57 2.55 8.38 -4.57
C ARG A 57 3.35 8.57 -3.30
N SER A 58 4.64 8.85 -3.47
CA SER A 58 5.53 9.21 -2.37
C SER A 58 6.27 10.51 -2.62
N TRP A 59 6.74 11.13 -1.54
CA TRP A 59 7.49 12.37 -1.59
C TRP A 59 8.49 12.47 -0.45
N VAL A 60 9.60 13.17 -0.68
CA VAL A 60 10.60 13.44 0.35
C VAL A 60 10.03 14.39 1.41
N LEU A 61 10.36 14.12 2.68
CA LEU A 61 10.05 14.98 3.82
C LEU A 61 11.29 15.74 4.30
N ASP A 62 11.11 17.00 4.72
CA ASP A 62 12.13 17.74 5.47
C ASP A 62 12.19 17.29 6.94
N GLY A 63 13.10 17.89 7.72
CA GLY A 63 13.26 17.58 9.15
C GLY A 63 12.06 17.93 10.02
N GLU A 64 11.10 18.69 9.49
CA GLU A 64 9.85 19.08 10.16
C GLU A 64 8.65 18.29 9.63
N GLY A 65 8.87 17.30 8.76
CA GLY A 65 7.83 16.44 8.21
C GLY A 65 7.02 17.08 7.08
N ARG A 66 7.50 18.15 6.45
CA ARG A 66 6.81 18.80 5.33
C ARG A 66 7.26 18.21 4.00
N LYS A 67 6.32 18.16 3.05
CA LYS A 67 6.58 17.72 1.68
C LYS A 67 7.57 18.65 0.96
N VAL A 68 8.66 18.08 0.45
CA VAL A 68 9.71 18.80 -0.29
C VAL A 68 9.54 18.62 -1.79
N ARG A 69 9.55 17.37 -2.26
CA ARG A 69 9.47 17.01 -3.69
C ARG A 69 8.94 15.59 -3.89
N PRO A 70 8.37 15.24 -5.06
CA PRO A 70 8.04 13.86 -5.39
C PRO A 70 9.24 12.91 -5.26
N LEU A 71 8.95 11.64 -4.96
CA LEU A 71 9.93 10.56 -4.83
C LEU A 71 9.66 9.45 -5.87
N GLU A 72 8.64 8.62 -5.65
CA GLU A 72 8.21 7.54 -6.57
C GLU A 72 6.68 7.58 -6.74
N THR A 73 6.19 7.26 -7.94
CA THR A 73 4.77 7.05 -8.23
C THR A 73 4.56 5.77 -9.03
N GLU A 74 3.56 4.99 -8.67
CA GLU A 74 3.27 3.73 -9.33
C GLU A 74 1.79 3.39 -9.29
N SER A 75 1.35 2.62 -10.28
CA SER A 75 -0.04 2.18 -10.39
C SER A 75 -0.16 0.84 -11.08
N GLY A 76 -1.20 0.08 -10.76
CA GLY A 76 -1.35 -1.27 -11.29
C GLY A 76 -2.62 -1.98 -10.83
N TYR A 77 -2.64 -3.28 -11.06
CA TYR A 77 -3.76 -4.15 -10.71
C TYR A 77 -3.28 -5.39 -9.97
N TRP A 78 -3.95 -5.71 -8.86
CA TRP A 78 -3.70 -6.89 -8.04
C TRP A 78 -4.81 -7.90 -8.24
N ARG A 79 -4.45 -9.18 -8.35
CA ARG A 79 -5.38 -10.30 -8.49
C ARG A 79 -4.96 -11.41 -7.54
N ILE A 80 -5.91 -12.25 -7.16
CA ILE A 80 -5.67 -13.43 -6.32
C ILE A 80 -6.51 -14.61 -6.80
N ASP A 81 -5.90 -15.80 -6.81
CA ASP A 81 -6.57 -17.04 -7.16
C ASP A 81 -7.08 -17.82 -5.93
N THR A 82 -7.68 -18.98 -6.16
CA THR A 82 -8.22 -19.84 -5.10
C THR A 82 -7.13 -20.50 -4.24
N ASP A 83 -5.91 -20.59 -4.74
CA ASP A 83 -4.73 -21.12 -4.04
C ASP A 83 -3.95 -20.03 -3.30
N ARG A 84 -4.55 -18.83 -3.20
CA ARG A 84 -4.01 -17.64 -2.52
C ARG A 84 -2.74 -17.10 -3.19
N LYS A 85 -2.50 -17.42 -4.46
CA LYS A 85 -1.44 -16.83 -5.26
C LYS A 85 -1.86 -15.45 -5.71
N VAL A 86 -0.97 -14.50 -5.52
CA VAL A 86 -1.19 -13.09 -5.83
C VAL A 86 -0.35 -12.74 -7.06
N GLU A 87 -0.96 -12.05 -8.01
CA GLU A 87 -0.26 -11.48 -9.16
C GLU A 87 -0.52 -9.98 -9.23
N VAL A 88 0.51 -9.21 -9.59
CA VAL A 88 0.42 -7.76 -9.74
C VAL A 88 1.06 -7.34 -11.04
N THR A 89 0.34 -6.53 -11.82
CA THR A 89 0.90 -5.81 -12.97
C THR A 89 0.99 -4.34 -12.61
N MET A 90 2.15 -3.72 -12.76
CA MET A 90 2.31 -2.31 -12.40
C MET A 90 3.26 -1.56 -13.34
N VAL A 91 3.07 -0.24 -13.37
CA VAL A 91 3.93 0.71 -14.05
C VAL A 91 4.40 1.78 -13.08
N ARG A 92 5.60 2.28 -13.30
CA ARG A 92 6.25 3.30 -12.46
C ARG A 92 6.52 4.57 -13.26
N ASP A 93 6.57 5.69 -12.57
CA ASP A 93 6.77 7.03 -13.13
C ASP A 93 8.11 7.20 -13.87
N ASP A 94 9.10 6.38 -13.53
CA ASP A 94 10.43 6.37 -14.14
C ASP A 94 10.55 5.46 -15.38
N GLY A 95 9.42 4.98 -15.91
CA GLY A 95 9.36 4.22 -17.16
C GLY A 95 9.74 2.74 -16.99
N VAL A 96 9.41 2.15 -15.84
CA VAL A 96 9.51 0.71 -15.56
C VAL A 96 8.11 0.08 -15.60
N VAL A 97 8.02 -1.12 -16.16
CA VAL A 97 6.83 -2.00 -16.08
C VAL A 97 7.23 -3.32 -15.44
N GLU A 98 6.37 -3.86 -14.58
CA GLU A 98 6.68 -5.00 -13.73
C GLU A 98 5.52 -6.00 -13.67
N VAL A 99 5.87 -7.27 -13.60
CA VAL A 99 4.98 -8.37 -13.21
C VAL A 99 5.50 -8.97 -11.91
N TRP A 100 4.64 -9.07 -10.92
CA TRP A 100 4.95 -9.62 -9.61
C TRP A 100 4.12 -10.86 -9.35
N TYR A 101 4.73 -11.85 -8.72
CA TYR A 101 4.04 -13.03 -8.19
C TYR A 101 4.33 -13.19 -6.71
N GLY A 102 3.40 -13.81 -6.01
CA GLY A 102 3.58 -14.14 -4.61
C GLY A 102 2.38 -14.83 -4.01
N GLU A 103 2.20 -14.68 -2.71
CA GLU A 103 1.14 -15.38 -1.99
C GLU A 103 0.66 -14.62 -0.75
N LEU A 104 -0.63 -14.80 -0.44
CA LEU A 104 -1.22 -14.36 0.80
C LEU A 104 -0.99 -15.42 1.88
N ALA A 105 -0.28 -15.05 2.95
CA ALA A 105 0.12 -15.94 4.04
C ALA A 105 -1.07 -16.61 4.74
N ASP A 106 -0.88 -17.86 5.19
CA ASP A 106 -1.96 -18.58 5.88
C ASP A 106 -2.38 -17.90 7.19
N LYS A 107 -3.70 -17.73 7.35
CA LYS A 107 -4.36 -17.10 8.52
C LYS A 107 -3.82 -15.74 8.94
N LYS A 108 -3.12 -15.02 8.06
CA LYS A 108 -2.54 -13.70 8.34
C LYS A 108 -2.83 -12.73 7.19
N PRO A 109 -3.16 -11.46 7.47
CA PRO A 109 -3.31 -10.43 6.44
C PRO A 109 -1.92 -9.92 6.02
N GLN A 110 -1.16 -10.80 5.39
CA GLN A 110 0.22 -10.56 4.95
C GLN A 110 0.41 -11.11 3.54
N VAL A 111 0.95 -10.30 2.64
CA VAL A 111 1.26 -10.69 1.26
C VAL A 111 2.75 -10.49 1.01
N ASP A 112 3.41 -11.55 0.53
CA ASP A 112 4.78 -11.52 0.04
C ASP A 112 4.74 -11.55 -1.49
N LEU A 113 5.55 -10.72 -2.15
CA LEU A 113 5.66 -10.60 -3.61
C LEU A 113 7.13 -10.56 -4.04
N ALA A 114 7.42 -11.06 -5.22
CA ALA A 114 8.67 -10.91 -5.93
C ALA A 114 8.42 -10.60 -7.41
N THR A 115 9.26 -9.77 -8.01
CA THR A 115 9.23 -9.52 -9.46
C THR A 115 9.60 -10.80 -10.22
N ASP A 116 8.82 -11.13 -11.24
CA ASP A 116 9.14 -12.18 -12.21
C ASP A 116 9.61 -11.58 -13.54
N ALA A 117 9.03 -10.46 -13.94
CA ALA A 117 9.45 -9.71 -15.12
C ALA A 117 9.59 -8.22 -14.81
N VAL A 118 10.66 -7.63 -15.33
CA VAL A 118 10.93 -6.19 -15.33
C VAL A 118 11.29 -5.78 -16.74
N ALA A 119 10.58 -4.79 -17.29
CA ALA A 119 10.93 -4.11 -18.54
C ALA A 119 11.09 -2.63 -18.27
N ARG A 120 12.07 -2.01 -18.94
CA ARG A 120 12.45 -0.61 -18.70
C ARG A 120 12.58 0.14 -20.02
N THR A 121 12.15 1.38 -20.05
CA THR A 121 12.50 2.29 -21.15
C THR A 121 13.99 2.63 -21.09
N ALA A 122 14.56 3.07 -22.22
CA ALA A 122 15.98 3.42 -22.31
C ALA A 122 16.39 4.57 -21.37
N ALA A 123 15.44 5.43 -20.97
CA ALA A 123 15.69 6.55 -20.06
C ALA A 123 15.63 6.16 -18.57
N SER A 124 15.11 4.97 -18.25
CA SER A 124 14.93 4.52 -16.87
C SER A 124 16.27 4.17 -16.21
N GLY A 125 16.38 4.47 -14.92
CA GLY A 125 17.51 4.09 -14.08
C GLY A 125 17.67 2.56 -13.97
N PRO A 126 18.85 2.08 -13.53
CA PRO A 126 19.11 0.65 -13.40
C PRO A 126 18.20 0.02 -12.36
N TYR A 127 17.50 -1.04 -12.76
CA TYR A 127 16.62 -1.83 -11.92
C TYR A 127 16.42 -3.21 -12.54
N THR A 128 16.53 -4.27 -11.74
CA THR A 128 16.50 -5.66 -12.23
C THR A 128 15.49 -6.53 -11.50
N GLY A 129 14.92 -6.06 -10.39
CA GLY A 129 13.91 -6.80 -9.65
C GLY A 129 13.75 -6.31 -8.22
N GLY A 130 12.72 -6.82 -7.55
CA GLY A 130 12.38 -6.43 -6.20
C GLY A 130 11.58 -7.50 -5.46
N LYS A 131 11.43 -7.28 -4.15
CA LYS A 131 10.48 -8.00 -3.30
C LYS A 131 9.66 -7.02 -2.50
N ARG A 132 8.43 -7.40 -2.18
CA ARG A 132 7.58 -6.61 -1.30
C ARG A 132 6.92 -7.51 -0.27
N LEU A 133 6.84 -7.00 0.95
CA LEU A 133 6.08 -7.59 2.03
C LEU A 133 5.07 -6.53 2.49
N TYR A 134 3.78 -6.85 2.43
CA TYR A 134 2.70 -6.05 3.01
C TYR A 134 2.11 -6.78 4.20
N GLY A 135 1.78 -6.06 5.27
CA GLY A 135 1.14 -6.62 6.46
C GLY A 135 0.17 -5.64 7.11
N TYR A 136 -0.99 -6.13 7.51
CA TYR A 136 -1.97 -5.37 8.29
C TYR A 136 -1.79 -5.65 9.78
N VAL A 137 -1.38 -4.63 10.54
CA VAL A 137 -1.00 -4.73 11.94
C VAL A 137 -1.65 -3.60 12.73
N ASN A 138 -2.41 -3.92 13.78
CA ASN A 138 -3.08 -2.93 14.65
C ASN A 138 -3.94 -1.89 13.88
N SER A 139 -4.58 -2.32 12.79
CA SER A 139 -5.38 -1.47 11.88
C SER A 139 -4.59 -0.52 10.99
N ASP A 140 -3.27 -0.65 10.96
CA ASP A 140 -2.39 0.08 10.06
C ASP A 140 -1.82 -0.86 8.99
N LEU A 141 -1.51 -0.31 7.83
CA LEU A 141 -0.84 -1.02 6.74
C LEU A 141 0.65 -0.74 6.81
N MET A 142 1.46 -1.80 6.92
CA MET A 142 2.91 -1.73 6.91
C MET A 142 3.44 -2.43 5.67
N TRP A 143 4.54 -1.92 5.11
CA TRP A 143 5.22 -2.62 4.03
C TRP A 143 6.74 -2.42 4.05
N VAL A 144 7.45 -3.38 3.46
CA VAL A 144 8.88 -3.33 3.15
C VAL A 144 9.07 -3.63 1.67
N GLY A 145 9.83 -2.79 0.99
CA GLY A 145 10.25 -2.95 -0.39
C GLY A 145 11.74 -3.21 -0.45
N GLU A 146 12.11 -4.23 -1.20
CA GLU A 146 13.48 -4.57 -1.55
C GLU A 146 13.71 -4.29 -3.04
N LYS A 147 14.91 -3.83 -3.37
CA LYS A 147 15.30 -3.44 -4.72
C LYS A 147 16.64 -4.06 -5.09
N GLN A 148 16.75 -4.48 -6.33
CA GLN A 148 17.97 -4.97 -6.95
C GLN A 148 18.29 -4.15 -8.19
N THR A 149 19.58 -3.90 -8.41
CA THR A 149 20.12 -3.32 -9.65
C THR A 149 21.24 -4.23 -10.18
N PRO A 150 21.82 -3.98 -11.36
CA PRO A 150 22.97 -4.75 -11.84
C PRO A 150 24.17 -4.73 -10.88
N ASP A 151 24.33 -3.63 -10.12
CA ASP A 151 25.50 -3.40 -9.26
C ASP A 151 25.22 -3.59 -7.77
N VAL A 152 23.95 -3.74 -7.38
CA VAL A 152 23.52 -3.85 -5.98
C VAL A 152 22.61 -5.06 -5.82
N GLU A 153 23.03 -6.01 -4.98
CA GLU A 153 22.22 -7.17 -4.61
C GLU A 153 20.89 -6.77 -3.97
N LEU A 154 19.90 -7.66 -4.08
CA LEU A 154 18.57 -7.44 -3.52
C LEU A 154 18.65 -7.12 -2.03
N ARG A 155 18.11 -5.97 -1.64
CA ARG A 155 18.12 -5.49 -0.25
C ARG A 155 16.96 -4.55 0.02
N PRO A 156 16.56 -4.37 1.28
CA PRO A 156 15.60 -3.34 1.68
C PRO A 156 16.06 -1.96 1.20
N TYR A 157 15.13 -1.22 0.59
CA TYR A 157 15.36 0.15 0.13
C TYR A 157 14.30 1.12 0.62
N MET A 158 13.07 0.66 0.84
CA MET A 158 12.00 1.45 1.44
C MET A 158 11.18 0.62 2.42
N SER A 159 10.69 1.25 3.47
CA SER A 159 9.63 0.71 4.32
C SER A 159 8.73 1.83 4.81
N ALA A 160 7.45 1.53 5.01
CA ALA A 160 6.50 2.53 5.50
C ALA A 160 5.47 1.94 6.47
N HIS A 161 4.92 2.84 7.28
CA HIS A 161 3.80 2.60 8.18
C HIS A 161 2.69 3.60 7.83
N LEU A 162 1.56 3.07 7.37
CA LEU A 162 0.45 3.84 6.82
C LEU A 162 -0.80 3.64 7.67
N LYS A 163 -1.51 4.74 7.92
CA LYS A 163 -2.81 4.75 8.60
C LYS A 163 -3.92 4.82 7.57
N LYS A 164 -5.04 4.18 7.87
CA LYS A 164 -6.26 4.32 7.09
C LYS A 164 -6.69 5.79 7.11
N VAL A 165 -6.96 6.36 5.95
CA VAL A 165 -7.53 7.71 5.83
C VAL A 165 -9.03 7.63 6.14
N VAL A 166 -9.50 8.55 6.98
CA VAL A 166 -10.93 8.72 7.27
C VAL A 166 -11.50 9.70 6.25
N THR A 167 -12.50 9.26 5.49
CA THR A 167 -13.19 10.09 4.51
C THR A 167 -14.37 10.85 5.14
N PRO A 168 -14.84 11.96 4.54
CA PRO A 168 -16.09 12.61 4.97
C PRO A 168 -17.29 11.66 5.01
N GLU A 169 -17.37 10.72 4.06
CA GLU A 169 -18.41 9.70 3.99
C GLU A 169 -18.33 8.72 5.17
N ASP A 170 -17.11 8.34 5.59
CA ASP A 170 -16.91 7.54 6.79
C ASP A 170 -17.42 8.27 8.03
N VAL A 171 -17.12 9.57 8.13
CA VAL A 171 -17.61 10.43 9.22
C VAL A 171 -19.12 10.52 9.21
N GLU A 172 -19.75 10.73 8.05
CA GLU A 172 -21.21 10.79 7.92
C GLU A 172 -21.86 9.47 8.36
N ARG A 173 -21.33 8.35 7.90
CA ARG A 173 -21.81 7.01 8.28
C ARG A 173 -21.69 6.78 9.78
N TRP A 174 -20.56 7.15 10.39
CA TRP A 174 -20.38 7.04 11.84
C TRP A 174 -21.32 7.95 12.61
N ALA A 175 -21.50 9.19 12.17
CA ALA A 175 -22.41 10.15 12.80
C ALA A 175 -23.85 9.65 12.83
N LYS A 176 -24.33 9.01 11.73
CA LYS A 176 -25.67 8.39 11.67
C LYS A 176 -25.83 7.16 12.58
N ALA A 177 -24.72 6.51 12.95
CA ALA A 177 -24.72 5.35 13.82
C ALA A 177 -24.57 5.70 15.31
N LEU A 178 -24.38 6.98 15.66
CA LEU A 178 -24.32 7.43 17.05
C LEU A 178 -25.70 7.26 17.71
N PRO A 179 -25.76 6.84 19.00
CA PRO A 179 -27.00 6.85 19.76
C PRO A 179 -27.62 8.25 19.81
N GLU A 180 -28.96 8.35 19.77
CA GLU A 180 -29.69 9.64 19.86
C GLU A 180 -29.42 10.40 21.18
N ASP A 181 -29.08 9.69 22.25
CA ASP A 181 -28.78 10.25 23.57
C ASP A 181 -27.32 9.96 23.95
N MET A 182 -26.39 10.60 23.23
CA MET A 182 -24.98 10.59 23.66
C MET A 182 -24.88 11.33 24.99
N PRO A 183 -24.27 10.73 26.03
CA PRO A 183 -24.15 11.37 27.34
C PRO A 183 -23.50 12.76 27.20
N ASP A 184 -24.25 13.80 27.56
CA ASP A 184 -23.82 15.21 27.51
C ASP A 184 -22.53 15.47 28.31
N ASP A 185 -22.18 14.58 29.25
CA ASP A 185 -21.01 14.74 30.11
C ASP A 185 -19.68 14.42 29.40
N GLY A 186 -19.70 13.77 28.23
CA GLY A 186 -18.50 13.37 27.48
C GLY A 186 -17.55 12.42 28.23
N ILE A 187 -17.86 12.04 29.47
CA ILE A 187 -17.05 11.17 30.33
C ILE A 187 -17.34 9.70 30.01
N ALA A 188 -18.54 9.41 29.48
CA ALA A 188 -18.93 8.07 29.06
C ALA A 188 -18.01 7.46 27.98
N PHE A 189 -17.28 8.28 27.20
CA PHE A 189 -16.31 7.77 26.21
C PHE A 189 -15.07 7.12 26.83
N PHE A 190 -14.80 7.35 28.11
CA PHE A 190 -13.58 6.92 28.81
C PHE A 190 -13.81 5.80 29.84
N LYS A 191 -15.02 5.26 29.95
CA LYS A 191 -15.35 4.10 30.79
C LYS A 191 -15.45 2.83 29.96
#